data_AF-A0A256H404-F1
#
_entry.id   AF-A0A256H404-F1
#
_cell.length_a   1.000
_cell.length_b   1.000
_cell.length_c   1.000
_cell.angle_alpha   90.00
_cell.angle_beta   90.00
_cell.angle_gamma   90.00
#
_symmetry.space_group_name_H-M   'P 1'
#
loop_
_entity.id
_entity.type
_entity.pdbx_description
1 polymer ?
#
loop_
_entity_poly.entity_id
_entity_poly.type
_entity_poly.pdbx_seq_one_letter_code
_entity_poly.pdbx_strand_id
1 'polypeptide(L)'
;MPDWAAFALAAAALTLSLLFLTRRSERLLERARIADSRDEVSDAPSDVGDAGRDPRGEADGNAADTESDPDAPGVEGAADTGAGPAIRRPDDRPVLTTRLLLLNAAASQAGGLVVLAAVAWWAAVPAAAFGVGGTHPTLGVGPVASLGTPALVAVGVTAGIALTTGNEAAARLGSRVGLAPSDRLRAAMAPGTAGEWVLLLIVALPVVAVFEEALFRGALVGALAAGFAVDPWLLAVGSSVAFGLGHGAQGRLGIVVAGALGLALAGLFVATGSLLVPVVAHYVVNAVEFAVHERS
;
A
#
# COMPACT_ATOMS: atom_id res chain seq x y z
N MET A 1 4.02 -17.19 -35.04
CA MET A 1 4.98 -16.11 -34.71
C MET A 1 4.35 -15.25 -33.64
N PRO A 2 5.11 -14.66 -32.70
CA PRO A 2 4.53 -13.80 -31.66
C PRO A 2 3.83 -12.57 -32.26
N ASP A 3 2.66 -12.22 -31.73
CA ASP A 3 1.94 -10.98 -32.06
C ASP A 3 2.37 -9.85 -31.12
N TRP A 4 3.51 -9.24 -31.43
CA TRP A 4 4.10 -8.18 -30.62
C TRP A 4 3.23 -6.93 -30.52
N ALA A 5 2.47 -6.62 -31.57
CA ALA A 5 1.59 -5.45 -31.59
C ALA A 5 0.42 -5.64 -30.63
N ALA A 6 -0.26 -6.79 -30.69
CA ALA A 6 -1.36 -7.09 -29.78
C ALA A 6 -0.88 -7.18 -28.32
N PHE A 7 0.29 -7.79 -28.08
CA PHE A 7 0.89 -7.82 -26.75
C PHE A 7 1.21 -6.42 -26.22
N ALA A 8 1.84 -5.56 -27.02
CA ALA A 8 2.21 -4.21 -26.60
C ALA A 8 0.98 -3.35 -26.26
N LEU A 9 -0.07 -3.42 -27.09
CA LEU A 9 -1.34 -2.72 -26.83
C LEU A 9 -1.97 -3.18 -25.51
N ALA A 10 -2.01 -4.49 -25.28
CA ALA A 10 -2.58 -5.04 -24.06
C ALA A 10 -1.74 -4.73 -22.81
N ALA A 11 -0.40 -4.78 -22.90
CA ALA A 11 0.49 -4.38 -21.82
C ALA A 11 0.32 -2.89 -21.46
N ALA A 12 0.25 -2.02 -22.47
CA ALA A 12 -0.01 -0.59 -22.27
C ALA A 12 -1.39 -0.35 -21.64
N ALA A 13 -2.44 -1.05 -22.11
CA ALA A 13 -3.78 -0.97 -21.54
C ALA A 13 -3.82 -1.43 -20.07
N LEU A 14 -3.10 -2.51 -19.74
CA LEU A 14 -2.97 -3.01 -18.37
C LEU A 14 -2.25 -1.99 -17.47
N THR A 15 -1.14 -1.40 -17.93
CA THR A 15 -0.43 -0.34 -17.20
C THR A 15 -1.31 0.88 -16.98
N LEU A 16 -2.01 1.36 -18.01
CA LEU A 16 -2.92 2.51 -17.88
C LEU A 16 -4.09 2.21 -16.94
N SER A 17 -4.63 0.99 -16.98
CA SER A 17 -5.68 0.53 -16.07
C SER A 17 -5.19 0.50 -14.63
N LEU A 18 -3.98 -0.02 -14.39
CA LEU A 18 -3.34 -0.01 -13.07
C LEU A 18 -3.19 1.42 -12.55
N LEU A 19 -2.62 2.34 -13.34
CA LEU A 19 -2.46 3.74 -12.96
C LEU A 19 -3.80 4.43 -12.66
N PHE A 20 -4.83 4.15 -13.46
CA PHE A 20 -6.17 4.69 -13.24
C PHE A 20 -6.77 4.16 -11.93
N LEU A 21 -6.68 2.85 -11.69
CA LEU A 21 -7.19 2.21 -10.49
C LEU A 21 -6.44 2.70 -9.25
N THR A 22 -5.12 2.82 -9.29
CA THR A 22 -4.35 3.31 -8.14
C THR A 22 -4.72 4.74 -7.78
N ARG A 23 -4.83 5.64 -8.77
CA ARG A 23 -5.31 7.03 -8.53
C ARG A 23 -6.76 7.08 -8.02
N ARG A 24 -7.59 6.12 -8.40
CA ARG A 24 -8.96 6.02 -7.88
C ARG A 24 -8.96 5.53 -6.43
N SER A 25 -8.17 4.52 -6.11
CA SER A 25 -8.01 3.96 -4.77
C SER A 25 -7.43 4.98 -3.79
N GLU A 26 -6.44 5.77 -4.21
CA GLU A 26 -5.86 6.85 -3.40
C GLU A 26 -6.93 7.83 -2.89
N ARG A 27 -7.79 8.31 -3.79
CA ARG A 27 -8.91 9.21 -3.46
C ARG A 27 -9.96 8.59 -2.54
N LEU A 28 -10.07 7.26 -2.52
CA LEU A 28 -10.96 6.54 -1.62
C LEU A 28 -10.30 6.31 -0.25
N LEU A 29 -9.01 6.00 -0.21
CA LEU A 29 -8.22 5.84 1.01
C LEU A 29 -8.12 7.15 1.80
N GLU A 30 -8.02 8.29 1.11
CA GLU A 30 -8.09 9.61 1.75
C GLU A 30 -9.38 9.80 2.57
N ARG A 31 -10.49 9.18 2.15
CA ARG A 31 -11.83 9.31 2.74
C ARG A 31 -12.18 8.21 3.74
N ALA A 32 -11.48 7.07 3.70
CA ALA A 32 -11.78 5.89 4.53
C ALA A 32 -11.13 5.98 5.93
N ARG A 33 -11.79 5.34 6.92
CA ARG A 33 -11.24 5.16 8.27
C ARG A 33 -10.50 3.83 8.33
N ILE A 34 -9.26 3.85 8.83
CA ILE A 34 -8.42 2.66 9.00
C ILE A 34 -8.58 2.21 10.45
N ALA A 35 -8.91 0.95 10.66
CA ALA A 35 -9.37 0.41 11.96
C ALA A 35 -8.34 0.52 13.10
N ASP A 36 -7.06 0.73 12.77
CA ASP A 36 -5.93 0.55 13.67
C ASP A 36 -5.05 1.80 13.80
N SER A 37 -5.59 2.98 13.46
CA SER A 37 -4.94 4.23 13.88
C SER A 37 -4.98 4.29 15.41
N ARG A 38 -3.86 3.96 16.06
CA ARG A 38 -3.58 4.12 17.49
C ARG A 38 -3.79 5.56 18.04
N ASP A 39 -4.37 6.45 17.25
CA ASP A 39 -4.58 7.87 17.57
C ASP A 39 -5.95 8.17 18.22
N GLU A 40 -6.83 7.18 18.42
CA GLU A 40 -8.16 7.44 19.01
C GLU A 40 -8.25 7.30 20.55
N VAL A 41 -7.12 7.30 21.27
CA VAL A 41 -7.13 7.28 22.75
C VAL A 41 -6.86 8.67 23.39
N SER A 42 -6.70 9.75 22.61
CA SER A 42 -6.34 11.06 23.18
C SER A 42 -7.43 12.13 23.23
N ASP A 43 -8.66 11.88 22.77
CA ASP A 43 -9.76 12.87 22.83
C ASP A 43 -11.02 12.28 23.48
N ALA A 44 -10.89 11.86 24.74
CA ALA A 44 -12.04 11.76 25.64
C ALA A 44 -11.97 12.97 26.61
N PRO A 45 -12.97 13.86 26.65
CA PRO A 45 -13.06 14.86 27.71
C PRO A 45 -13.21 14.10 29.03
N SER A 46 -12.24 14.25 29.92
CA SER A 46 -12.29 13.76 31.29
C SER A 46 -13.35 14.54 32.06
N ASP A 47 -14.61 14.12 31.98
CA ASP A 47 -15.65 14.59 32.89
C ASP A 47 -15.60 13.75 34.18
N VAL A 48 -14.59 14.05 35.01
CA VAL A 48 -14.48 13.53 36.37
C VAL A 48 -15.08 14.58 37.30
N GLY A 49 -16.41 14.56 37.40
CA GLY A 49 -17.14 15.23 38.46
C GLY A 49 -17.24 14.34 39.70
N ASP A 50 -16.14 14.15 40.43
CA ASP A 50 -16.16 13.63 41.79
C ASP A 50 -15.42 14.60 42.73
N ALA A 51 -16.20 15.32 43.52
CA ALA A 51 -15.74 15.99 44.72
C ALA A 51 -16.88 16.01 45.74
N GLY A 52 -17.11 14.86 46.36
CA GLY A 52 -17.80 14.79 47.63
C GLY A 52 -16.97 15.40 48.77
N ARG A 53 -17.69 16.10 49.68
CA ARG A 53 -17.38 16.43 51.08
C ARG A 53 -16.29 17.47 51.38
N ASP A 54 -16.75 18.58 51.98
CA ASP A 54 -16.28 18.96 53.33
C ASP A 54 -17.40 19.73 54.10
N PRO A 55 -17.54 19.56 55.43
CA PRO A 55 -18.69 20.02 56.21
C PRO A 55 -18.39 21.29 57.02
N ARG A 56 -19.24 22.33 56.95
CA ARG A 56 -19.27 23.43 57.94
C ARG A 56 -20.65 24.09 57.99
N GLY A 57 -21.14 24.35 59.21
CA GLY A 57 -22.12 25.40 59.46
C GLY A 57 -23.31 24.99 60.32
N GLU A 58 -23.15 25.08 61.64
CA GLU A 58 -24.24 25.17 62.63
C GLU A 58 -25.20 26.33 62.31
N ALA A 59 -26.50 26.12 62.51
CA ALA A 59 -27.34 26.84 63.49
C ALA A 59 -28.83 26.93 63.07
N ASP A 60 -29.67 26.68 64.07
CA ASP A 60 -31.03 27.18 64.29
C ASP A 60 -32.21 26.75 63.41
N GLY A 61 -33.21 26.19 64.09
CA GLY A 61 -34.47 26.93 64.18
C GLY A 61 -35.73 26.25 63.66
N ASN A 62 -36.34 25.48 64.56
CA ASN A 62 -37.79 25.46 64.83
C ASN A 62 -38.77 24.78 63.85
N ALA A 63 -39.66 24.01 64.47
CA ALA A 63 -40.81 23.32 63.89
C ALA A 63 -41.96 24.28 63.53
N ALA A 64 -42.73 23.93 62.51
CA ALA A 64 -44.18 24.13 62.49
C ALA A 64 -44.83 23.31 61.36
N ASP A 65 -45.79 22.49 61.76
CA ASP A 65 -46.78 21.81 60.95
C ASP A 65 -47.69 22.82 60.23
N THR A 66 -48.11 22.54 58.99
CA THR A 66 -49.43 23.02 58.51
C THR A 66 -49.98 22.08 57.45
N GLU A 67 -51.16 21.55 57.75
CA GLU A 67 -52.03 20.74 56.92
C GLU A 67 -52.71 21.55 55.79
N SER A 68 -53.01 20.85 54.69
CA SER A 68 -54.26 20.88 53.89
C SER A 68 -54.87 22.20 53.40
N ASP A 69 -54.98 22.35 52.07
CA ASP A 69 -56.31 22.42 51.39
C ASP A 69 -56.20 22.14 49.86
N PRO A 70 -57.18 21.43 49.23
CA PRO A 70 -57.22 21.09 47.82
C PRO A 70 -58.26 21.93 47.04
N ASP A 71 -57.99 22.32 45.78
CA ASP A 71 -59.08 22.66 44.83
C ASP A 71 -58.61 22.71 43.34
N ALA A 72 -58.92 21.62 42.62
CA ALA A 72 -59.45 21.47 41.24
C ALA A 72 -58.76 22.13 39.99
N PRO A 73 -59.13 21.74 38.74
CA PRO A 73 -59.44 20.43 38.16
C PRO A 73 -58.58 20.10 36.92
N GLY A 74 -58.69 18.85 36.43
CA GLY A 74 -57.80 18.26 35.43
C GLY A 74 -57.95 18.69 33.97
N VAL A 75 -56.90 18.40 33.20
CA VAL A 75 -56.94 18.16 31.75
C VAL A 75 -55.97 17.01 31.44
N GLU A 76 -56.52 15.87 31.03
CA GLU A 76 -55.79 14.80 30.35
C GLU A 76 -55.44 15.26 28.92
N GLY A 77 -54.22 14.98 28.43
CA GLY A 77 -53.90 15.25 27.04
C GLY A 77 -52.41 15.12 26.67
N ALA A 78 -51.99 13.89 26.40
CA ALA A 78 -50.92 13.46 25.51
C ALA A 78 -49.98 14.51 24.87
N ALA A 79 -48.67 14.36 25.06
CA ALA A 79 -47.75 13.89 24.02
C ALA A 79 -46.29 14.08 24.47
N ASP A 80 -45.66 12.96 24.81
CA ASP A 80 -44.23 12.77 24.76
C ASP A 80 -43.70 13.17 23.37
N THR A 81 -42.91 14.24 23.32
CA THR A 81 -41.92 14.44 22.26
C THR A 81 -40.62 14.90 22.90
N GLY A 82 -39.93 13.94 23.51
CA GLY A 82 -38.51 14.06 23.82
C GLY A 82 -37.71 14.39 22.55
N ALA A 83 -37.41 15.68 22.35
CA ALA A 83 -36.33 16.12 21.48
C ALA A 83 -35.00 15.86 22.21
N GLY A 84 -34.64 14.58 22.35
CA GLY A 84 -33.29 14.18 22.72
C GLY A 84 -32.31 14.67 21.65
N PRO A 85 -31.08 15.05 22.03
CA PRO A 85 -30.06 15.43 21.07
C PRO A 85 -29.91 14.29 20.06
N ALA A 86 -30.01 14.62 18.76
CA ALA A 86 -29.85 13.67 17.68
C ALA A 86 -28.57 12.88 17.90
N ILE A 87 -28.71 11.60 18.29
CA ILE A 87 -27.60 10.66 18.38
C ILE A 87 -27.00 10.63 16.98
N ARG A 88 -25.85 11.28 16.83
CA ARG A 88 -25.03 11.24 15.62
C ARG A 88 -24.77 9.77 15.37
N ARG A 89 -25.38 9.20 14.32
CA ARG A 89 -25.21 7.78 13.97
C ARG A 89 -23.71 7.46 13.96
N PRO A 90 -23.28 6.28 14.45
CA PRO A 90 -21.90 5.86 14.31
C PRO A 90 -21.49 6.03 12.85
N ASP A 91 -20.35 6.65 12.63
CA ASP A 91 -19.76 6.97 11.33
C ASP A 91 -19.88 5.77 10.36
N ASP A 92 -20.78 5.83 9.36
CA ASP A 92 -21.03 4.76 8.35
C ASP A 92 -19.84 4.55 7.38
N ARG A 93 -18.63 4.99 7.76
CA ARG A 93 -17.43 4.86 6.94
C ARG A 93 -16.93 3.41 6.99
N PRO A 94 -16.67 2.76 5.85
CA PRO A 94 -16.16 1.40 5.82
C PRO A 94 -14.80 1.32 6.52
N VAL A 95 -14.67 0.37 7.45
CA VAL A 95 -13.48 0.13 8.25
C VAL A 95 -12.55 -0.84 7.50
N LEU A 96 -11.36 -0.38 7.14
CA LEU A 96 -10.33 -1.19 6.48
C LEU A 96 -9.39 -1.81 7.54
N THR A 97 -9.31 -3.14 7.55
CA THR A 97 -8.37 -3.89 8.41
C THR A 97 -7.11 -4.28 7.65
N THR A 98 -6.00 -4.46 8.36
CA THR A 98 -4.70 -4.88 7.79
C THR A 98 -4.84 -6.12 6.91
N ARG A 99 -5.52 -7.16 7.40
CA ARG A 99 -5.74 -8.40 6.63
C ARG A 99 -6.49 -8.16 5.32
N LEU A 100 -7.54 -7.33 5.34
CA LEU A 100 -8.30 -7.01 4.14
C LEU A 100 -7.45 -6.24 3.14
N LEU A 101 -6.61 -5.30 3.60
CA LEU A 101 -5.69 -4.56 2.74
C LEU A 101 -4.65 -5.49 2.10
N LEU A 102 -4.03 -6.36 2.89
CA LEU A 102 -3.04 -7.34 2.40
C LEU A 102 -3.66 -8.32 1.40
N LEU A 103 -4.84 -8.85 1.69
CA LEU A 103 -5.56 -9.77 0.79
C LEU A 103 -6.00 -9.06 -0.49
N ASN A 104 -6.49 -7.83 -0.40
CA ASN A 104 -6.86 -7.03 -1.57
C ASN A 104 -5.65 -6.74 -2.45
N ALA A 105 -4.51 -6.36 -1.85
CA ALA A 105 -3.26 -6.15 -2.57
C ALA A 105 -2.82 -7.45 -3.26
N ALA A 106 -2.76 -8.57 -2.54
CA ALA A 106 -2.38 -9.86 -3.12
C ALA A 106 -3.32 -10.29 -4.26
N ALA A 107 -4.64 -10.19 -4.07
CA ALA A 107 -5.63 -10.62 -5.05
C ALA A 107 -5.62 -9.75 -6.31
N SER A 108 -5.53 -8.43 -6.17
CA SER A 108 -5.48 -7.51 -7.32
C SER A 108 -4.21 -7.70 -8.15
N GLN A 109 -3.06 -7.85 -7.50
CA GLN A 109 -1.78 -8.06 -8.19
C GLN A 109 -1.70 -9.47 -8.82
N ALA A 110 -2.21 -10.50 -8.15
CA ALA A 110 -2.36 -11.83 -8.75
C ALA A 110 -3.27 -11.82 -9.97
N GLY A 111 -4.40 -11.10 -9.91
CA GLY A 111 -5.30 -10.92 -11.06
C GLY A 111 -4.60 -10.24 -12.23
N GLY A 112 -3.84 -9.17 -11.97
CA GLY A 112 -3.01 -8.50 -12.97
C GLY A 112 -1.98 -9.44 -13.60
N LEU A 113 -1.31 -10.27 -12.80
CA LEU A 113 -0.33 -11.26 -13.27
C LEU A 113 -0.97 -12.32 -14.16
N VAL A 114 -2.15 -12.82 -13.78
CA VAL A 114 -2.92 -13.77 -14.59
C VAL A 114 -3.31 -13.15 -15.94
N VAL A 115 -3.79 -11.91 -15.94
CA VAL A 115 -4.12 -11.19 -17.19
C VAL A 115 -2.88 -11.02 -18.06
N LEU A 116 -1.75 -10.57 -17.49
CA LEU A 116 -0.50 -10.41 -18.23
C LEU A 116 -0.03 -11.74 -18.83
N ALA A 117 -0.04 -12.82 -18.05
CA ALA A 117 0.36 -14.15 -18.50
C ALA A 117 -0.57 -14.70 -19.59
N ALA A 118 -1.88 -14.50 -19.45
CA ALA A 118 -2.87 -14.91 -20.44
C ALA A 118 -2.69 -14.16 -21.77
N VAL A 119 -2.45 -12.86 -21.72
CA VAL A 119 -2.16 -12.03 -22.90
C VAL A 119 -0.84 -12.45 -23.55
N ALA A 120 0.22 -12.66 -22.77
CA ALA A 120 1.51 -13.12 -23.27
C ALA A 120 1.41 -14.49 -23.96
N TRP A 121 0.67 -15.41 -23.34
CA TRP A 121 0.40 -16.74 -23.90
C TRP A 121 -0.41 -16.65 -25.19
N TRP A 122 -1.50 -15.88 -25.20
CA TRP A 122 -2.36 -15.68 -26.37
C TRP A 122 -1.61 -15.03 -27.54
N ALA A 123 -0.76 -14.05 -27.27
CA ALA A 123 0.09 -13.40 -28.25
C ALA A 123 1.37 -14.21 -28.59
N ALA A 124 1.53 -15.40 -28.03
CA ALA A 124 2.68 -16.29 -28.21
C ALA A 124 4.05 -15.62 -27.92
N VAL A 125 4.11 -14.72 -26.94
CA VAL A 125 5.35 -14.08 -26.50
C VAL A 125 6.20 -15.09 -25.73
N PRO A 126 7.46 -15.32 -26.12
CA PRO A 126 8.32 -16.29 -25.45
C PRO A 126 8.71 -15.82 -24.04
N ALA A 127 8.75 -16.74 -23.08
CA ALA A 127 9.15 -16.45 -21.69
C ALA A 127 10.55 -15.82 -21.59
N ALA A 128 11.46 -16.17 -22.50
CA ALA A 128 12.80 -15.57 -22.57
C ALA A 128 12.78 -14.06 -22.83
N ALA A 129 11.74 -13.53 -23.51
CA ALA A 129 11.57 -12.09 -23.70
C ALA A 129 11.17 -11.36 -22.41
N PHE A 130 10.68 -12.07 -21.40
CA PHE A 130 10.49 -11.54 -20.05
C PHE A 130 11.75 -11.70 -19.19
N GLY A 131 12.82 -12.35 -19.68
CA GLY A 131 13.98 -12.73 -18.88
C GLY A 131 13.76 -13.98 -18.02
N VAL A 132 12.90 -14.90 -18.48
CA VAL A 132 12.58 -16.18 -17.81
C VAL A 132 13.04 -17.37 -18.65
N GLY A 133 13.70 -18.34 -18.00
CA GLY A 133 13.93 -19.68 -18.58
C GLY A 133 14.98 -19.77 -19.70
N GLY A 134 15.79 -18.73 -19.93
CA GLY A 134 16.86 -18.78 -20.95
C GLY A 134 17.56 -17.45 -21.18
N THR A 135 18.37 -17.40 -22.23
CA THR A 135 19.06 -16.18 -22.67
C THR A 135 18.03 -15.21 -23.25
N HIS A 136 18.03 -13.96 -22.78
CA HIS A 136 17.12 -12.95 -23.28
C HIS A 136 17.47 -12.60 -24.74
N PRO A 137 16.50 -12.52 -25.69
CA PRO A 137 16.79 -12.30 -27.10
C PRO A 137 17.58 -11.02 -27.40
N THR A 138 17.23 -9.91 -26.76
CA THR A 138 17.91 -8.60 -26.93
C THR A 138 19.09 -8.37 -25.98
N LEU A 139 18.92 -8.69 -24.68
CA LEU A 139 19.91 -8.39 -23.64
C LEU A 139 21.06 -9.42 -23.58
N GLY A 140 20.88 -10.60 -24.17
CA GLY A 140 21.88 -11.67 -24.10
C GLY A 140 21.98 -12.29 -22.71
N VAL A 141 23.17 -12.79 -22.39
CA VAL A 141 23.51 -13.38 -21.08
C VAL A 141 24.31 -12.37 -20.27
N GLY A 142 23.76 -11.96 -19.12
CA GLY A 142 24.52 -11.16 -18.16
C GLY A 142 25.70 -11.96 -17.56
N PRO A 143 26.75 -11.29 -17.06
CA PRO A 143 27.96 -11.94 -16.56
C PRO A 143 27.71 -12.91 -15.40
N VAL A 144 26.64 -12.69 -14.63
CA VAL A 144 26.23 -13.53 -13.50
C VAL A 144 25.18 -14.58 -13.86
N ALA A 145 24.53 -14.48 -15.03
CA ALA A 145 23.49 -15.42 -15.44
C ALA A 145 24.03 -16.82 -15.73
N SER A 146 25.29 -16.91 -16.16
CA SER A 146 26.02 -18.16 -16.38
C SER A 146 26.29 -18.96 -15.09
N LEU A 147 26.20 -18.31 -13.93
CA LEU A 147 26.44 -18.92 -12.62
C LEU A 147 25.20 -19.64 -12.05
N GLY A 148 24.06 -19.57 -12.75
CA GLY A 148 22.82 -20.26 -12.40
C GLY A 148 21.96 -19.55 -11.35
N THR A 149 20.82 -20.17 -11.01
CA THR A 149 19.77 -19.59 -10.15
C THR A 149 20.26 -19.08 -8.79
N PRO A 150 21.09 -19.83 -8.02
CA PRO A 150 21.55 -19.35 -6.70
C PRO A 150 22.32 -18.03 -6.78
N ALA A 151 23.14 -17.84 -7.82
CA ALA A 151 23.88 -16.60 -8.02
C ALA A 151 22.94 -15.43 -8.35
N LEU A 152 21.93 -15.65 -9.18
CA LEU A 152 20.92 -14.62 -9.48
C LEU A 152 20.13 -14.21 -8.23
N VAL A 153 19.77 -15.16 -7.36
CA VAL A 153 19.14 -14.86 -6.07
C VAL A 153 20.09 -14.07 -5.18
N ALA A 154 21.36 -14.46 -5.06
CA ALA A 154 22.33 -13.74 -4.24
C ALA A 154 22.57 -12.30 -4.74
N VAL A 155 22.63 -12.09 -6.06
CA VAL A 155 22.70 -10.75 -6.66
C VAL A 155 21.44 -9.96 -6.35
N GLY A 156 20.25 -10.55 -6.50
CA GLY A 156 18.99 -9.91 -6.15
C GLY A 156 18.92 -9.50 -4.68
N VAL A 157 19.31 -10.38 -3.76
CA VAL A 157 19.34 -10.07 -2.31
C VAL A 157 20.32 -8.95 -2.01
N THR A 158 21.54 -9.02 -2.55
CA THR A 158 22.58 -8.00 -2.33
C THR A 158 22.14 -6.65 -2.86
N ALA A 159 21.57 -6.62 -4.07
CA ALA A 159 21.04 -5.42 -4.67
C ALA A 159 19.85 -4.88 -3.87
N GLY A 160 18.94 -5.75 -3.41
CA GLY A 160 17.81 -5.36 -2.56
C GLY A 160 18.26 -4.68 -1.27
N ILE A 161 19.23 -5.25 -0.57
CA ILE A 161 19.81 -4.65 0.65
C ILE A 161 20.45 -3.28 0.34
N ALA A 162 21.21 -3.16 -0.75
CA ALA A 162 21.82 -1.90 -1.17
C ALA A 162 20.77 -0.84 -1.57
N LEU A 163 19.66 -1.25 -2.17
CA LEU A 163 18.55 -0.36 -2.51
C LEU A 163 17.80 0.10 -1.26
N THR A 164 17.60 -0.76 -0.26
CA THR A 164 17.00 -0.36 1.02
C THR A 164 17.84 0.73 1.70
N THR A 165 19.17 0.58 1.75
CA THR A 165 20.04 1.60 2.35
C THR A 165 20.01 2.92 1.57
N GLY A 166 19.93 2.85 0.24
CA GLY A 166 19.73 4.00 -0.63
C GLY A 166 18.40 4.72 -0.39
N ASN A 167 17.29 3.97 -0.29
CA ASN A 167 15.96 4.51 0.00
C ASN A 167 15.91 5.21 1.37
N GLU A 168 16.48 4.59 2.40
CA GLU A 168 16.57 5.16 3.73
C GLU A 168 17.41 6.46 3.74
N ALA A 169 18.52 6.49 3.01
CA ALA A 169 19.29 7.71 2.84
C ALA A 169 18.47 8.80 2.14
N ALA A 170 17.77 8.47 1.05
CA ALA A 170 16.91 9.41 0.34
C ALA A 170 15.80 9.98 1.23
N ALA A 171 15.15 9.13 2.04
CA ALA A 171 14.14 9.53 3.00
C ALA A 171 14.71 10.50 4.06
N ARG A 172 15.90 10.20 4.61
CA ARG A 172 16.60 11.08 5.57
C ARG A 172 17.01 12.43 4.96
N LEU A 173 17.38 12.47 3.69
CA LEU A 173 17.67 13.73 3.00
C LEU A 173 16.39 14.52 2.76
N GLY A 174 15.30 13.86 2.35
CA GLY A 174 13.98 14.48 2.16
C GLY A 174 13.44 15.11 3.44
N SER A 175 13.55 14.40 4.58
CA SER A 175 13.07 14.90 5.87
C SER A 175 13.80 16.16 6.33
N ARG A 176 15.10 16.30 6.03
CA ARG A 176 15.88 17.52 6.31
C ARG A 176 15.38 18.77 5.60
N VAL A 177 14.67 18.60 4.47
CA VAL A 177 14.11 19.70 3.69
C VAL A 177 12.58 19.79 3.83
N GLY A 178 12.00 19.10 4.83
CA GLY A 178 10.56 19.13 5.11
C GLY A 178 9.71 18.34 4.12
N LEU A 179 10.30 17.45 3.32
CA LEU A 179 9.62 16.59 2.36
C LEU A 179 9.67 15.15 2.88
N ALA A 180 8.63 14.69 3.56
CA ALA A 180 8.48 13.29 3.96
C ALA A 180 7.48 12.59 3.03
N PRO A 181 7.77 11.35 2.57
CA PRO A 181 6.75 10.51 1.93
C PRO A 181 5.59 10.24 2.88
N SER A 182 4.40 9.96 2.34
CA SER A 182 3.26 9.56 3.15
C SER A 182 3.33 8.06 3.49
N ASP A 183 3.46 7.77 4.78
CA ASP A 183 3.53 6.41 5.31
C ASP A 183 2.16 5.79 5.64
N ARG A 184 1.07 6.54 5.46
CA ARG A 184 -0.28 6.15 5.89
C ARG A 184 -0.72 4.77 5.38
N LEU A 185 -0.51 4.49 4.09
CA LEU A 185 -0.90 3.20 3.50
C LEU A 185 0.00 2.06 4.01
N ARG A 186 1.31 2.31 4.14
CA ARG A 186 2.27 1.35 4.69
C ARG A 186 1.92 0.99 6.13
N ALA A 187 1.69 1.99 6.98
CA ALA A 187 1.26 1.80 8.36
C ALA A 187 -0.08 1.07 8.47
N ALA A 188 -1.04 1.34 7.56
CA ALA A 188 -2.30 0.59 7.51
C ALA A 188 -2.14 -0.89 7.14
N MET A 189 -1.04 -1.24 6.49
CA MET A 189 -0.69 -2.61 6.12
C MET A 189 0.29 -3.25 7.13
N ALA A 190 0.64 -2.55 8.21
CA ALA A 190 1.52 -3.05 9.25
C ALA A 190 0.89 -4.25 9.97
N PRO A 191 1.56 -5.43 10.00
CA PRO A 191 1.04 -6.60 10.69
C PRO A 191 1.03 -6.45 12.22
N GLY A 192 -0.11 -6.70 12.86
CA GLY A 192 -0.23 -6.75 14.32
C GLY A 192 -0.08 -8.16 14.91
N THR A 193 -0.17 -9.20 14.06
CA THR A 193 -0.13 -10.61 14.48
C THR A 193 0.85 -11.44 13.65
N ALA A 194 1.32 -12.58 14.20
CA ALA A 194 2.19 -13.51 13.47
C ALA A 194 1.55 -14.03 12.15
N GLY A 195 0.22 -14.22 12.15
CA GLY A 195 -0.51 -14.62 10.94
C GLY A 195 -0.52 -13.54 9.86
N GLU A 196 -0.60 -12.26 10.24
CA GLU A 196 -0.47 -11.14 9.29
C GLU A 196 0.95 -10.98 8.77
N TRP A 197 1.96 -11.24 9.60
CA TRP A 197 3.36 -11.28 9.14
C TRP A 197 3.59 -12.37 8.09
N VAL A 198 3.03 -13.56 8.30
CA VAL A 198 3.07 -14.64 7.30
C VAL A 198 2.33 -14.22 6.03
N LEU A 199 1.13 -13.65 6.15
CA LEU A 199 0.35 -13.17 5.02
C LEU A 199 1.11 -12.10 4.22
N LEU A 200 1.75 -11.14 4.90
CA LEU A 200 2.55 -10.09 4.28
C LEU A 200 3.77 -10.69 3.56
N LEU A 201 4.65 -11.38 4.30
CA LEU A 201 5.97 -11.79 3.79
C LEU A 201 5.91 -12.95 2.80
N ILE A 202 4.96 -13.87 2.96
CA ILE A 202 4.91 -15.11 2.16
C ILE A 202 3.91 -15.02 1.01
N VAL A 203 2.88 -14.19 1.12
CA VAL A 203 1.83 -14.08 0.10
C VAL A 203 1.85 -12.72 -0.58
N ALA A 204 1.59 -11.65 0.16
CA ALA A 204 1.37 -10.33 -0.44
C ALA A 204 2.63 -9.79 -1.12
N LEU A 205 3.76 -9.69 -0.41
CA LEU A 205 4.98 -9.11 -0.96
C LEU A 205 5.55 -9.91 -2.16
N PRO A 206 5.62 -11.26 -2.12
CA PRO A 206 6.07 -12.01 -3.28
C PRO A 206 5.16 -11.83 -4.50
N VAL A 207 3.84 -11.85 -4.32
CA VAL A 207 2.88 -11.67 -5.42
C VAL A 207 2.99 -10.27 -6.03
N VAL A 208 3.06 -9.23 -5.19
CA VAL A 208 3.27 -7.84 -5.62
C VAL A 208 4.57 -7.74 -6.42
N ALA A 209 5.69 -8.19 -5.87
CA ALA A 209 6.99 -8.09 -6.51
C ALA A 209 7.03 -8.85 -7.86
N VAL A 210 6.48 -10.06 -7.92
CA VAL A 210 6.43 -10.84 -9.17
C VAL A 210 5.60 -10.11 -10.23
N PHE A 211 4.40 -9.64 -9.89
CA PHE A 211 3.55 -8.95 -10.85
C PHE A 211 4.18 -7.65 -11.34
N GLU A 212 4.62 -6.79 -10.42
CA GLU A 212 5.15 -5.48 -10.78
C GLU A 212 6.43 -5.62 -11.62
N GLU A 213 7.35 -6.50 -11.26
CA GLU A 213 8.52 -6.73 -12.10
C GLU A 213 8.16 -7.39 -13.44
N ALA A 214 7.23 -8.34 -13.47
CA ALA A 214 6.78 -8.96 -14.72
C ALA A 214 6.17 -7.93 -15.68
N LEU A 215 5.39 -6.97 -15.17
CA LEU A 215 4.82 -5.90 -15.98
C LEU A 215 5.86 -4.86 -16.37
N PHE A 216 6.52 -4.23 -15.40
CA PHE A 216 7.37 -3.07 -15.66
C PHE A 216 8.73 -3.44 -16.25
N ARG A 217 9.32 -4.59 -15.90
CA ARG A 217 10.65 -5.00 -16.41
C ARG A 217 10.50 -6.08 -17.48
N GLY A 218 9.75 -7.13 -17.18
CA GLY A 218 9.52 -8.23 -18.11
C GLY A 218 8.81 -7.75 -19.39
N ALA A 219 7.62 -7.15 -19.26
CA ALA A 219 6.80 -6.77 -20.41
C ALA A 219 7.27 -5.45 -21.04
N LEU A 220 7.27 -4.36 -20.27
CA LEU A 220 7.51 -3.02 -20.83
C LEU A 220 8.97 -2.77 -21.26
N VAL A 221 9.94 -3.44 -20.64
CA VAL A 221 11.36 -3.33 -21.02
C VAL A 221 11.79 -4.52 -21.88
N GLY A 222 11.76 -5.74 -21.34
CA GLY A 222 12.28 -6.93 -22.02
C GLY A 222 11.51 -7.29 -23.29
N ALA A 223 10.21 -7.51 -23.17
CA ALA A 223 9.40 -8.00 -24.27
C ALA A 223 9.23 -6.95 -25.37
N LEU A 224 9.05 -5.66 -25.03
CA LEU A 224 9.02 -4.59 -26.04
C LEU A 224 10.36 -4.39 -26.73
N ALA A 225 11.49 -4.49 -26.01
CA ALA A 225 12.82 -4.45 -26.64
C ALA A 225 13.02 -5.63 -27.61
N ALA A 226 12.55 -6.82 -27.26
CA ALA A 226 12.62 -8.01 -28.11
C ALA A 226 11.71 -7.93 -29.33
N GLY A 227 10.48 -7.43 -29.16
CA GLY A 227 9.49 -7.37 -30.24
C GLY A 227 9.71 -6.25 -31.25
N PHE A 228 10.25 -5.11 -30.80
CA PHE A 228 10.34 -3.89 -31.62
C PHE A 228 11.77 -3.38 -31.83
N ALA A 229 12.79 -4.06 -31.28
CA ALA A 229 14.19 -3.62 -31.34
C ALA A 229 14.43 -2.19 -30.80
N VAL A 230 13.62 -1.77 -29.82
CA VAL A 230 13.78 -0.49 -29.12
C VAL A 230 14.89 -0.63 -28.07
N ASP A 231 15.66 0.44 -27.87
CA ASP A 231 16.69 0.49 -26.82
C ASP A 231 16.07 0.20 -25.43
N PRO A 232 16.53 -0.86 -24.73
CA PRO A 232 16.06 -1.20 -23.39
C PRO A 232 16.19 -0.06 -22.38
N TRP A 233 17.19 0.83 -22.51
CA TRP A 233 17.36 1.94 -21.58
C TRP A 233 16.30 3.03 -21.74
N LEU A 234 15.85 3.28 -22.97
CA LEU A 234 14.73 4.19 -23.22
C LEU A 234 13.44 3.64 -22.60
N LEU A 235 13.19 2.34 -22.79
CA LEU A 235 12.06 1.65 -22.16
C LEU A 235 12.19 1.62 -20.64
N ALA A 236 13.40 1.45 -20.09
CA ALA A 236 13.65 1.49 -18.65
C ALA A 236 13.24 2.84 -18.05
N VAL A 237 13.62 3.96 -18.69
CA VAL A 237 13.20 5.30 -18.24
C VAL A 237 11.67 5.44 -18.30
N GLY A 238 11.04 5.11 -19.43
CA GLY A 238 9.59 5.24 -19.59
C GLY A 238 8.80 4.36 -18.60
N SER A 239 9.23 3.11 -18.43
CA SER A 239 8.65 2.17 -17.46
C SER A 239 8.83 2.65 -16.02
N SER A 240 9.99 3.22 -15.68
CA SER A 240 10.26 3.75 -14.33
C SER A 240 9.41 4.98 -14.00
N VAL A 241 9.14 5.84 -14.98
CA VAL A 241 8.18 6.94 -14.81
C VAL A 241 6.78 6.39 -14.55
N ALA A 242 6.33 5.40 -15.32
CA ALA A 242 5.03 4.77 -15.09
C ALA A 242 4.95 4.10 -13.70
N PHE A 243 6.01 3.39 -13.30
CA PHE A 243 6.12 2.76 -11.98
C PHE A 243 6.00 3.79 -10.84
N GLY A 244 6.76 4.89 -10.93
CA GLY A 244 6.70 5.98 -9.96
C GLY A 244 5.30 6.62 -9.90
N LEU A 245 4.64 6.84 -11.04
CA LEU A 245 3.27 7.35 -11.08
C LEU A 245 2.23 6.38 -10.46
N GLY A 246 2.53 5.09 -10.43
CA GLY A 246 1.74 4.08 -9.71
C GLY A 246 1.81 4.24 -8.19
N HIS A 247 2.77 4.98 -7.67
CA HIS A 247 3.01 5.17 -6.24
C HIS A 247 2.46 6.51 -5.71
N GLY A 248 1.39 7.04 -6.33
CA GLY A 248 0.78 8.33 -5.97
C GLY A 248 0.42 8.46 -4.49
N ALA A 249 -0.03 7.37 -3.86
CA ALA A 249 -0.38 7.32 -2.44
C ALA A 249 0.78 7.63 -1.47
N GLN A 250 2.03 7.66 -1.95
CA GLN A 250 3.22 8.06 -1.18
C GLN A 250 3.55 9.56 -1.32
N GLY A 251 2.73 10.33 -2.04
CA GLY A 251 2.92 11.74 -2.31
C GLY A 251 3.98 12.01 -3.38
N ARG A 252 4.24 13.30 -3.67
CA ARG A 252 5.13 13.72 -4.77
C ARG A 252 6.56 13.21 -4.62
N LEU A 253 7.10 13.23 -3.40
CA LEU A 253 8.43 12.68 -3.13
C LEU A 253 8.43 11.15 -3.29
N GLY A 254 7.40 10.46 -2.80
CA GLY A 254 7.23 9.03 -2.98
C GLY A 254 7.23 8.61 -4.45
N ILE A 255 6.52 9.33 -5.32
CA ILE A 255 6.55 9.10 -6.79
C ILE A 255 7.98 9.16 -7.34
N VAL A 256 8.78 10.15 -6.91
CA VAL A 256 10.17 10.32 -7.38
C VAL A 256 11.07 9.21 -6.85
N VAL A 257 10.97 8.89 -5.55
CA VAL A 257 11.76 7.82 -4.93
C VAL A 257 11.40 6.46 -5.54
N ALA A 258 10.11 6.16 -5.69
CA ALA A 258 9.63 4.95 -6.35
C ALA A 258 10.07 4.90 -7.82
N GLY A 259 10.05 6.02 -8.55
CA GLY A 259 10.58 6.09 -9.91
C GLY A 259 12.10 5.85 -9.99
N ALA A 260 12.87 6.34 -9.02
CA ALA A 260 14.32 6.12 -8.95
C ALA A 260 14.66 4.66 -8.60
N LEU A 261 13.96 4.08 -7.62
CA LEU A 261 13.99 2.63 -7.36
C LEU A 261 13.59 1.85 -8.61
N GLY A 262 12.55 2.36 -9.29
CA GLY A 262 12.07 1.99 -10.60
C GLY A 262 13.21 1.75 -11.60
N LEU A 263 14.00 2.80 -11.78
CA LEU A 263 15.11 2.83 -12.71
C LEU A 263 16.25 1.91 -12.28
N ALA A 264 16.54 1.82 -10.99
CA ALA A 264 17.58 0.93 -10.48
C ALA A 264 17.24 -0.55 -10.73
N LEU A 265 16.01 -0.97 -10.45
CA LEU A 265 15.52 -2.32 -10.74
C LEU A 265 15.51 -2.61 -12.25
N ALA A 266 15.16 -1.62 -13.09
CA ALA A 266 15.26 -1.76 -14.54
C ALA A 266 16.72 -1.92 -15.00
N GLY A 267 17.66 -1.18 -14.39
CA GLY A 267 19.09 -1.35 -14.63
C GLY A 267 19.59 -2.76 -14.25
N LEU A 268 19.13 -3.31 -13.12
CA LEU A 268 19.44 -4.71 -12.75
C LEU A 268 18.91 -5.69 -13.79
N PHE A 269 17.69 -5.49 -14.28
CA PHE A 269 17.10 -6.32 -15.33
C PHE A 269 17.92 -6.24 -16.62
N VAL A 270 18.24 -5.04 -17.10
CA VAL A 270 19.02 -4.83 -18.33
C VAL A 270 20.43 -5.42 -18.21
N ALA A 271 21.08 -5.26 -17.06
CA ALA A 271 22.44 -5.78 -16.84
C ALA A 271 22.51 -7.31 -16.71
N THR A 272 21.43 -7.95 -16.25
CA THR A 272 21.43 -9.40 -15.99
C THR A 272 20.68 -10.21 -17.05
N GLY A 273 19.74 -9.59 -17.76
CA GLY A 273 18.81 -10.27 -18.66
C GLY A 273 17.83 -11.19 -17.92
N SER A 274 17.73 -11.09 -16.59
CA SER A 274 16.95 -12.00 -15.75
C SER A 274 15.89 -11.27 -14.96
N LEU A 275 14.64 -11.74 -15.03
CA LEU A 275 13.53 -11.22 -14.23
C LEU A 275 13.67 -11.57 -12.74
N LEU A 276 14.35 -12.67 -12.42
CA LEU A 276 14.48 -13.15 -11.05
C LEU A 276 15.23 -12.15 -10.17
N VAL A 277 16.25 -11.50 -10.72
CA VAL A 277 17.09 -10.54 -9.98
C VAL A 277 16.29 -9.35 -9.46
N PRO A 278 15.57 -8.56 -10.31
CA PRO A 278 14.76 -7.46 -9.81
C PRO A 278 13.59 -7.94 -8.94
N VAL A 279 12.98 -9.11 -9.19
CA VAL A 279 11.91 -9.65 -8.33
C VAL A 279 12.40 -9.86 -6.91
N VAL A 280 13.56 -10.52 -6.76
CA VAL A 280 14.16 -10.76 -5.44
C VAL A 280 14.60 -9.46 -4.79
N ALA A 281 15.23 -8.55 -5.54
CA ALA A 281 15.64 -7.25 -5.03
C ALA A 281 14.46 -6.43 -4.51
N HIS A 282 13.39 -6.34 -5.30
CA HIS A 282 12.18 -5.61 -4.93
C HIS A 282 11.49 -6.25 -3.71
N TYR A 283 11.35 -7.58 -3.68
CA TYR A 283 10.85 -8.28 -2.49
C TYR A 283 11.64 -7.93 -1.23
N VAL A 284 12.98 -7.95 -1.32
CA VAL A 284 13.86 -7.61 -0.19
C VAL A 284 13.67 -6.16 0.25
N VAL A 285 13.58 -5.22 -0.68
CA VAL A 285 13.31 -3.80 -0.36
C VAL A 285 12.03 -3.67 0.46
N ASN A 286 10.93 -4.25 -0.02
CA ASN A 286 9.63 -4.18 0.66
C ASN A 286 9.65 -4.90 2.02
N ALA A 287 10.25 -6.09 2.08
CA ALA A 287 10.32 -6.87 3.32
C ALA A 287 11.13 -6.14 4.40
N VAL A 288 12.26 -5.53 4.03
CA VAL A 288 13.09 -4.76 4.97
C VAL A 288 12.38 -3.48 5.39
N GLU A 289 11.67 -2.80 4.48
CA GLU A 289 10.89 -1.60 4.80
C GLU A 289 9.87 -1.86 5.92
N PHE A 290 9.05 -2.91 5.79
CA PHE A 290 8.12 -3.31 6.85
C PHE A 290 8.84 -3.78 8.12
N ALA A 291 9.89 -4.58 7.99
CA ALA A 291 10.59 -5.12 9.15
C ALA A 291 11.36 -4.06 9.96
N VAL A 292 11.77 -2.94 9.36
CA VAL A 292 12.46 -1.85 10.07
C VAL A 292 11.46 -0.92 10.76
N HIS A 293 10.33 -0.62 10.12
CA HIS A 293 9.40 0.41 10.61
C HIS A 293 8.34 -0.12 11.59
N GLU A 294 8.09 -1.43 11.63
CA GLU A 294 7.01 -2.02 12.45
C GLU A 294 7.52 -2.86 13.64
N ARG A 295 8.83 -2.84 13.89
CA ARG A 295 9.42 -3.37 15.13
C ARG A 295 9.40 -2.28 16.19
N SER A 296 8.23 -2.01 16.77
CA SER A 296 8.07 -1.11 17.92
C SER A 296 6.94 -1.56 18.83
#